data_AF-A0A9X4ATY4-F1
#
_entry.id   AF-A0A9X4ATY4-F1
#
_cell.length_a   1.000
_cell.length_b   1.000
_cell.length_c   1.000
_cell.angle_alpha   90.00
_cell.angle_beta   90.00
_cell.angle_gamma   90.00
#
_symmetry.space_group_name_H-M   'P 1'
#
loop_
_entity.id
_entity.type
_entity.pdbx_description
1 polymer ?
#
loop_
_entity_poly.entity_id
_entity_poly.type
_entity_poly.pdbx_seq_one_letter_code
_entity_poly.pdbx_strand_id
1 'polypeptide(L)' 'MGRELGLTKKQLDKIPSVILTEAQHKRITTLLNDARQRLPPTSKENVWKVYEEVYEDFPHWLAAIKPYFVK' A
#
# COMPACT_ATOMS: atom_id res chain seq x y z
N MET A 1 -0.13 -17.46 2.19
CA MET A 1 0.18 -16.05 1.87
C MET A 1 0.95 -15.33 2.97
N GLY A 2 0.38 -14.91 4.11
CA GLY A 2 1.15 -14.13 5.12
C GLY A 2 2.36 -14.84 5.77
N ARG A 3 2.23 -16.13 6.08
CA ARG A 3 3.33 -16.96 6.66
C ARG A 3 4.49 -17.19 5.70
N GLU A 4 4.24 -17.23 4.39
CA GLU A 4 5.26 -17.45 3.35
C GLU A 4 6.18 -16.24 3.19
N LEU A 5 5.74 -15.07 3.66
CA LEU A 5 6.51 -13.82 3.71
C LEU A 5 7.28 -13.65 5.04
N GLY A 6 7.34 -14.68 5.89
CA GLY A 6 8.05 -14.63 7.17
C GLY A 6 7.35 -13.81 8.27
N LEU A 7 6.08 -13.44 8.07
CA LEU A 7 5.32 -12.64 9.04
C LEU A 7 4.74 -13.51 10.15
N THR A 8 4.94 -13.10 11.40
CA THR A 8 4.31 -13.74 12.56
C THR A 8 2.81 -13.41 12.61
N LYS A 9 2.02 -14.27 13.27
CA LYS A 9 0.57 -14.04 13.45
C LYS A 9 0.26 -12.66 14.06
N LYS A 10 1.04 -12.27 15.07
CA LYS A 10 0.92 -10.95 15.74
C LYS A 10 1.23 -9.76 14.82
N GLN A 11 2.05 -9.96 13.78
CA GLN A 11 2.32 -8.92 12.78
C GLN A 11 1.20 -8.83 11.76
N LEU A 12 0.63 -9.98 11.35
CA LEU A 12 -0.51 -10.05 10.44
C LEU A 12 -1.74 -9.35 11.01
N ASP A 13 -2.04 -9.56 12.29
CA ASP A 13 -3.19 -8.93 12.96
C ASP A 13 -3.11 -7.40 13.00
N LYS A 14 -1.92 -6.83 12.78
CA LYS A 14 -1.72 -5.37 12.76
C LYS A 14 -1.88 -4.77 11.37
N ILE A 15 -1.86 -5.57 10.30
CA ILE A 15 -1.87 -5.05 8.94
C ILE A 15 -3.25 -4.45 8.63
N PRO A 16 -3.33 -3.17 8.24
CA PRO A 16 -4.59 -2.58 7.83
C PRO A 16 -5.13 -3.29 6.61
N SER A 17 -6.39 -3.73 6.69
CA SER A 17 -7.07 -4.47 5.63
C SER A 17 -8.26 -3.66 5.13
N VAL A 18 -8.42 -3.59 3.82
CA VAL A 18 -9.52 -2.87 3.17
C VAL A 18 -10.33 -3.86 2.35
N ILE A 19 -11.64 -3.85 2.53
CA ILE A 19 -12.56 -4.64 1.71
C ILE A 19 -12.91 -3.83 0.48
N LEU A 20 -12.62 -4.37 -0.70
CA LEU A 20 -12.86 -3.75 -1.99
C LEU A 20 -13.68 -4.68 -2.87
N THR A 21 -14.50 -4.10 -3.73
CA THR A 21 -15.04 -4.84 -4.89
C THR A 21 -13.91 -5.19 -5.86
N GLU A 22 -14.10 -6.22 -6.69
CA GLU A 22 -13.11 -6.60 -7.70
C GLU A 22 -12.78 -5.44 -8.67
N ALA A 23 -13.79 -4.66 -9.05
CA ALA A 23 -13.62 -3.51 -9.94
C ALA A 23 -12.74 -2.42 -9.29
N GLN A 24 -12.97 -2.11 -8.01
CA GLN A 24 -12.14 -1.16 -7.26
C GLN A 24 -10.72 -1.68 -7.09
N HIS A 25 -10.55 -2.96 -6.75
CA HIS A 25 -9.23 -3.56 -6.63
C HIS A 25 -8.43 -3.49 -7.94
N LYS A 26 -9.07 -3.81 -9.07
CA LYS A 26 -8.45 -3.67 -10.40
C LYS A 26 -8.06 -2.23 -10.70
N ARG A 27 -8.96 -1.27 -10.45
CA ARG A 27 -8.70 0.16 -10.68
C ARG A 27 -7.49 0.64 -9.87
N ILE A 28 -7.44 0.34 -8.58
CA ILE A 28 -6.33 0.73 -7.70
C ILE A 28 -5.02 0.05 -8.14
N THR A 29 -5.08 -1.21 -8.56
CA THR A 29 -3.90 -1.93 -9.08
C THR A 29 -3.33 -1.25 -10.33
N THR A 30 -4.20 -0.82 -11.26
CA THR A 30 -3.77 -0.07 -12.45
C THR A 30 -3.08 1.24 -12.05
N LEU A 31 -3.69 2.03 -11.15
CA LEU A 31 -3.10 3.29 -10.68
C LEU A 31 -1.73 3.08 -10.02
N LEU A 32 -1.58 2.05 -9.19
CA LEU A 32 -0.30 1.68 -8.58
C LEU A 32 0.76 1.31 -9.62
N ASN A 33 0.39 0.54 -10.65
CA ASN A 33 1.32 0.16 -11.70
C ASN A 33 1.78 1.37 -12.52
N ASP A 34 0.87 2.27 -12.87
CA ASP A 34 1.18 3.48 -13.63
C ASP A 34 2.06 4.43 -12.82
N ALA A 35 1.78 4.60 -11.52
CA ALA A 35 2.61 5.40 -10.63
C ALA A 35 4.02 4.81 -10.46
N ARG A 36 4.15 3.48 -10.35
CA ARG A 36 5.46 2.79 -10.27
C ARG A 36 6.29 2.93 -11.54
N GLN A 37 5.67 3.03 -12.71
CA GLN A 37 6.40 3.26 -13.97
C GLN A 37 6.96 4.68 -14.03
N ARG A 38 6.21 5.68 -13.53
CA ARG A 38 6.64 7.09 -13.50
C ARG A 38 7.69 7.35 -12.42
N LEU A 39 7.50 6.77 -11.24
CA LEU A 39 8.42 6.87 -10.11
C LEU A 39 8.82 5.46 -9.65
N PRO A 40 9.95 4.93 -10.16
CA PRO A 40 10.46 3.64 -9.74
C PRO A 40 10.64 3.59 -8.21
N PRO A 41 10.04 2.63 -7.50
CA PRO A 41 10.13 2.50 -6.04
C PRO A 41 11.49 1.94 -5.61
N THR A 42 12.58 2.60 -5.99
CA THR A 42 13.97 2.22 -5.74
C THR A 42 14.44 2.59 -4.33
N SER A 43 13.72 3.49 -3.64
CA SER A 43 13.96 3.88 -2.26
C SER A 43 12.64 3.93 -1.48
N LYS A 44 12.70 3.88 -0.14
CA LYS A 44 11.51 3.94 0.72
C LYS A 44 10.72 5.23 0.53
N GLU A 45 11.41 6.33 0.30
CA GLU A 45 10.83 7.65 0.06
C GLU A 45 10.05 7.67 -1.25
N ASN A 46 10.56 7.01 -2.29
CA ASN A 46 9.85 6.86 -3.56
C ASN A 46 8.63 5.95 -3.43
N VAL A 47 8.73 4.88 -2.65
CA VAL A 47 7.58 4.01 -2.35
C VAL A 47 6.47 4.82 -1.65
N TRP A 48 6.83 5.65 -0.66
CA TRP A 48 5.85 6.48 0.05
C TRP A 48 5.13 7.45 -0.88
N LYS A 49 5.87 8.15 -1.76
CA LYS A 49 5.30 9.07 -2.75
C LYS A 49 4.31 8.39 -3.71
N VAL A 50 4.61 7.16 -4.15
CA VAL A 50 3.67 6.38 -4.98
C VAL A 50 2.36 6.10 -4.24
N TYR A 51 2.43 5.79 -2.94
CA TYR A 51 1.22 5.60 -2.14
C TYR A 51 0.46 6.92 -1.91
N GLU A 52 1.16 8.02 -1.62
CA GLU A 52 0.53 9.35 -1.47
C GLU A 52 -0.26 9.74 -2.72
N GLU A 53 0.31 9.52 -3.91
CA GLU A 53 -0.35 9.84 -5.17
C GLU A 53 -1.58 8.96 -5.44
N VAL A 54 -1.47 7.65 -5.24
CA VAL A 54 -2.56 6.73 -5.61
C VAL A 54 -3.70 6.74 -4.58
N TYR A 55 -3.39 7.05 -3.32
CA TYR A 55 -4.36 7.06 -2.22
C TYR A 55 -4.79 8.46 -1.79
N GLU A 56 -4.59 9.49 -2.63
CA GLU A 56 -5.05 10.86 -2.37
C GLU A 56 -6.55 10.91 -2.03
N ASP A 57 -7.38 10.19 -2.80
CA ASP A 57 -8.82 10.04 -2.57
C ASP A 57 -9.18 9.21 -1.32
N PHE A 58 -8.19 8.56 -0.69
CA PHE A 58 -8.36 7.64 0.43
C PHE A 58 -7.47 8.03 1.64
N PRO A 59 -7.67 9.22 2.23
CA PRO A 59 -6.79 9.74 3.28
C PRO A 59 -6.70 8.85 4.52
N HIS A 60 -7.77 8.11 4.84
CA HIS A 60 -7.79 7.15 5.94
C HIS A 60 -6.85 5.96 5.73
N TRP A 61 -6.66 5.53 4.47
CA TRP A 61 -5.75 4.43 4.15
C TRP A 61 -4.31 4.89 4.33
N LEU A 62 -3.96 6.08 3.83
CA LEU A 62 -2.66 6.70 4.06
C LEU A 62 -2.34 6.82 5.56
N ALA A 63 -3.30 7.30 6.36
CA ALA A 63 -3.12 7.38 7.80
C ALA A 63 -2.87 6.02 8.46
N ALA A 64 -3.55 4.97 8.01
CA ALA A 64 -3.39 3.61 8.55
C ALA A 64 -2.04 2.98 8.20
N ILE A 65 -1.49 3.26 7.01
CA ILE A 65 -0.22 2.69 6.56
C ILE A 65 1.00 3.55 6.92
N LYS A 66 0.82 4.85 7.22
CA LYS A 66 1.91 5.79 7.56
C LYS A 66 2.88 5.27 8.64
N PRO A 67 2.42 4.64 9.75
CA PRO A 67 3.33 4.11 10.78
C PRO A 67 4.30 3.03 10.29
N TYR A 68 4.04 2.41 9.14
CA TYR A 68 4.92 1.39 8.55
C TYR A 68 6.06 1.99 7.70
N PHE A 69 5.96 3.28 7.34
CA PHE A 69 6.95 3.99 6.52
C PHE A 69 7.86 4.92 7.34
N VAL A 70 7.35 5.46 8.44
CA VAL A 70 8.12 6.30 9.37
C VAL A 70 8.71 5.38 10.44
N LYS A 71 10.04 5.22 10.44
CA LYS A 71 10.77 4.46 11.44
C LYS A 71 11.92 5.28 12.01
#